data_AF-A0A913ZQU5-F1
#
_entry.id   AF-A0A913ZQU5-F1
#
_cell.length_a   1.000
_cell.length_b   1.000
_cell.length_c   1.000
_cell.angle_alpha   90.00
_cell.angle_beta   90.00
_cell.angle_gamma   90.00
#
_symmetry.space_group_name_H-M   'P 1'
#
loop_
_entity.id
_entity.type
_entity.pdbx_description
1 polymer ?
#
loop_
_entity_poly.entity_id
_entity_poly.type
_entity_poly.pdbx_seq_one_letter_code
_entity_poly.pdbx_strand_id
1 'polypeptide(L)'
;MFVFVFTVPYRQLRPKFGFTLKVVLQTPTVSNAVHKTAAKPVLRKTTSPQIVTMTPLTQTLDYEIVVAHYNEPLDWLRPYAKRAGHVYHKGSNTSAPFDMKKWERLPNTGREAHTYLHHIVNYYDNLANVTVFLQGHGPQTKDCFADVEEFLEKAMRNDFCCQHKSYANWGRIKHNGKYLQEVRAGKLRLANLTFADFYSALFGEEHPKSVPMCWSGCFSALRENLCKRPLSFYQRGLSLMPNDTNPEEAHYFERLWATIVKKH
;
A
#
# COMPACT_ATOMS: atom_id res chain seq x y z
N MET A 1 -29.68 41.72 -21.95
CA MET A 1 -29.61 40.48 -21.15
C MET A 1 -28.28 40.54 -20.40
N PHE A 2 -28.34 40.78 -19.09
CA PHE A 2 -27.18 41.13 -18.27
C PHE A 2 -26.30 39.90 -18.00
N VAL A 3 -25.01 40.00 -18.32
CA VAL A 3 -23.99 39.00 -17.97
C VAL A 3 -23.31 39.50 -16.69
N PHE A 4 -23.61 38.86 -15.56
CA PHE A 4 -22.91 39.10 -14.30
C PHE A 4 -21.68 38.18 -14.22
N VAL A 5 -20.50 38.80 -14.26
CA VAL A 5 -19.22 38.16 -13.94
C VAL A 5 -19.05 38.23 -12.43
N PHE A 6 -19.06 37.08 -11.75
CA PHE A 6 -18.70 36.98 -10.34
C PHE A 6 -17.29 36.39 -10.22
N THR A 7 -16.31 37.27 -9.96
CA THR A 7 -14.99 36.90 -9.44
C THR A 7 -15.07 36.72 -7.93
N VAL A 8 -14.71 35.55 -7.41
CA VAL A 8 -14.58 35.29 -5.97
C VAL A 8 -13.10 35.35 -5.58
N PRO A 9 -12.69 36.11 -4.54
CA PRO A 9 -11.29 36.19 -4.14
C PRO A 9 -10.86 34.99 -3.29
N TYR A 10 -9.71 34.41 -3.66
CA TYR A 10 -9.04 33.32 -2.94
C TYR A 10 -8.42 33.86 -1.63
N ARG A 11 -8.99 33.46 -0.49
CA ARG A 11 -8.51 33.85 0.84
C ARG A 11 -7.48 32.83 1.33
N GLN A 12 -6.21 33.20 1.31
CA GLN A 12 -5.11 32.42 1.91
C GLN A 12 -5.23 32.43 3.44
N LEU A 13 -5.28 31.25 4.05
CA LEU A 13 -5.06 31.05 5.48
C LEU A 13 -3.72 30.33 5.67
N ARG A 14 -2.72 31.05 6.17
CA ARG A 14 -1.46 30.49 6.67
C ARG A 14 -1.61 30.14 8.16
N PRO A 15 -1.10 29.00 8.64
CA PRO A 15 -0.65 28.89 10.02
C PRO A 15 0.82 29.31 10.12
N LYS A 16 1.08 30.22 11.05
CA LYS A 16 2.40 30.62 11.53
C LYS A 16 2.97 29.50 12.39
N PHE A 17 4.13 28.94 12.05
CA PHE A 17 5.11 28.46 13.03
C PHE A 17 6.51 28.67 12.45
N GLY A 18 7.25 29.61 13.03
CA GLY A 18 8.65 29.84 12.74
C GLY A 18 9.51 29.00 13.67
N PHE A 19 10.50 28.32 13.11
CA PHE A 19 11.65 27.84 13.87
C PHE A 19 12.94 28.22 13.11
N THR A 20 13.82 28.91 13.83
CA THR A 20 15.10 29.42 13.37
C THR A 20 16.11 28.26 13.30
N LEU A 21 16.66 28.03 12.11
CA LEU A 21 17.76 27.07 11.90
C LEU A 21 19.08 27.73 12.34
N LYS A 22 19.73 27.25 13.41
CA LYS A 22 21.14 27.54 13.67
C LYS A 22 21.99 26.39 13.12
N VAL A 23 22.63 26.65 11.99
CA VAL A 23 23.70 25.82 11.42
C VAL A 23 24.96 26.04 12.25
N VAL A 24 25.53 24.98 12.82
CA VAL A 24 26.89 25.00 13.39
C VAL A 24 27.79 24.22 12.44
N LEU A 25 28.59 24.95 11.66
CA LEU A 25 29.69 24.40 10.89
C LEU A 25 30.92 24.32 11.81
N GLN A 26 31.46 23.12 12.02
CA GLN A 26 32.81 22.94 12.54
C GLN A 26 33.68 22.32 11.44
N THR A 27 34.61 23.12 10.93
CA THR A 27 35.73 22.68 10.09
C THR A 27 36.89 22.25 10.98
N PRO A 28 37.57 21.12 10.73
CA PRO A 28 38.86 20.85 11.34
C PRO A 28 39.99 21.43 10.48
N THR A 29 40.73 22.39 11.03
CA THR A 29 42.04 22.82 10.54
C THR A 29 43.11 21.86 11.05
N VAL A 30 43.85 21.24 10.12
CA VAL A 30 45.10 20.52 10.40
C VAL A 30 46.26 21.49 10.19
N SER A 31 47.09 21.67 11.21
CA SER A 31 48.41 22.32 11.09
C SER A 31 49.41 21.53 11.91
N ASN A 32 50.36 20.89 11.22
CA ASN A 32 51.54 20.29 11.81
C ASN A 32 52.67 21.32 11.85
N ALA A 33 53.14 21.67 13.05
CA ALA A 33 54.47 22.22 13.25
C ALA A 33 55.06 21.65 14.54
N VAL A 34 56.24 21.05 14.40
CA VAL A 34 57.04 20.40 15.43
C VAL A 34 57.82 21.46 16.18
N HIS A 35 57.78 21.46 17.53
CA HIS A 35 58.98 21.68 18.35
C HIS A 35 58.77 21.22 19.80
N LYS A 36 59.81 20.55 20.29
CA LYS A 36 59.97 19.88 21.59
C LYS A 36 60.05 20.88 22.75
N THR A 37 59.36 20.62 23.86
CA THR A 37 59.87 20.86 25.23
C THR A 37 59.06 20.13 26.31
N ALA A 38 59.80 19.39 27.14
CA ALA A 38 59.60 18.94 28.53
C ALA A 38 58.18 18.78 29.14
N ALA A 39 57.93 17.57 29.63
CA ALA A 39 56.75 17.15 30.40
C ALA A 39 56.69 17.73 31.82
N LYS A 40 55.46 18.01 32.29
CA LYS A 40 55.04 18.00 33.71
C LYS A 40 53.77 17.14 33.83
N PRO A 41 53.61 16.36 34.90
CA PRO A 41 52.49 15.42 35.02
C PRO A 41 51.22 16.17 35.41
N VAL A 42 50.22 16.19 34.52
CA VAL A 42 48.88 16.68 34.85
C VAL A 42 48.02 15.49 35.28
N LEU A 43 47.51 15.57 36.51
CA LEU A 43 46.55 14.66 37.11
C LEU A 43 45.42 14.32 36.12
N ARG A 44 45.26 13.03 35.76
CA ARG A 44 44.08 12.53 35.05
C ARG A 44 42.87 12.67 35.98
N LYS A 45 42.00 13.66 35.72
CA LYS A 45 40.62 13.62 36.22
C LYS A 45 39.88 12.56 35.40
N THR A 46 39.51 11.46 36.06
CA THR A 46 38.58 10.47 35.55
C THR A 46 37.22 11.13 35.35
N THR A 47 36.86 11.44 34.11
CA THR A 47 35.48 11.76 33.73
C THR A 47 34.68 10.47 33.74
N SER A 48 33.74 10.36 34.69
CA SER A 48 32.75 9.29 34.72
C SER A 48 32.04 9.19 33.38
N PRO A 49 31.79 7.98 32.84
CA PRO A 49 31.01 7.84 31.61
C PRO A 49 29.60 8.36 31.87
N GLN A 50 29.22 9.44 31.18
CA GLN A 50 27.83 9.84 31.11
C GLN A 50 27.10 8.78 30.31
N ILE A 51 26.20 8.06 30.98
CA ILE A 51 25.25 7.16 30.33
C ILE A 51 24.33 8.04 29.49
N VAL A 52 24.63 8.13 28.20
CA VAL A 52 23.68 8.68 27.22
C VAL A 52 22.61 7.62 27.06
N THR A 53 21.48 7.82 27.74
CA THR A 53 20.26 7.05 27.46
C THR A 53 19.81 7.38 26.05
N MET A 54 20.21 6.56 25.09
CA MET A 54 19.58 6.56 23.77
C MET A 54 18.13 6.16 23.95
N THR A 55 17.23 7.13 23.83
CA THR A 55 15.80 6.84 23.68
C THR A 55 15.65 6.11 22.35
N PRO A 56 15.04 4.92 22.28
CA PRO A 56 14.83 4.27 21.00
C PRO A 56 13.87 5.16 20.20
N LEU A 57 14.34 5.71 19.08
CA LEU A 57 13.48 6.24 18.03
C LEU A 57 12.79 5.08 17.32
N THR A 58 11.95 4.32 18.03
CA THR A 58 10.95 3.49 17.37
C THR A 58 9.82 4.43 16.97
N GLN A 59 10.00 5.13 15.84
CA GLN A 59 8.85 5.67 15.14
C GLN A 59 7.91 4.48 14.92
N THR A 60 6.77 4.48 15.58
CA THR A 60 5.72 3.50 15.33
C THR A 60 5.41 3.59 13.85
N LEU A 61 5.66 2.52 13.11
CA LEU A 61 5.36 2.46 11.69
C LEU A 61 3.87 2.79 11.50
N ASP A 62 3.58 3.87 10.77
CA ASP A 62 2.22 4.19 10.37
C ASP A 62 1.77 3.17 9.32
N TYR A 63 0.73 2.41 9.65
CA TYR A 63 0.21 1.38 8.75
C TYR A 63 -1.31 1.24 8.83
N GLU A 64 -1.87 0.70 7.76
CA GLU A 64 -3.29 0.42 7.63
C GLU A 64 -3.52 -0.98 7.06
N ILE A 65 -4.60 -1.63 7.48
CA ILE A 65 -5.06 -2.92 6.98
C ILE A 65 -6.37 -2.69 6.23
N VAL A 66 -6.30 -2.73 4.92
CA VAL A 66 -7.43 -2.54 4.00
C VAL A 66 -8.04 -3.89 3.68
N VAL A 67 -9.30 -4.08 4.08
CA VAL A 67 -9.98 -5.37 3.93
C VAL A 67 -11.12 -5.28 2.93
N ALA A 68 -11.05 -6.08 1.87
CA ALA A 68 -12.18 -6.36 0.98
C ALA A 68 -13.05 -7.45 1.59
N HIS A 69 -14.13 -7.05 2.25
CA HIS A 69 -14.97 -7.95 3.05
C HIS A 69 -16.31 -8.21 2.37
N TYR A 70 -16.72 -9.47 2.32
CA TYR A 70 -18.09 -9.86 2.01
C TYR A 70 -18.79 -10.34 3.28
N ASN A 71 -18.88 -11.64 3.52
CA ASN A 71 -19.57 -12.23 4.68
C ASN A 71 -18.64 -13.14 5.52
N GLU A 72 -17.34 -13.06 5.29
CA GLU A 72 -16.34 -13.85 6.03
C GLU A 72 -16.29 -13.45 7.51
N PRO A 73 -15.94 -14.37 8.43
CA PRO A 73 -15.66 -14.01 9.81
C PRO A 73 -14.41 -13.13 9.89
N LEU A 74 -14.49 -12.05 10.68
CA LEU A 74 -13.41 -11.06 10.83
C LEU A 74 -12.65 -11.17 12.16
N ASP A 75 -12.83 -12.24 12.94
CA ASP A 75 -12.23 -12.34 14.28
C ASP A 75 -10.70 -12.19 14.28
N TRP A 76 -10.03 -12.62 13.20
CA TRP A 76 -8.59 -12.44 13.02
C TRP A 76 -8.14 -10.97 13.05
N LEU A 77 -9.04 -10.03 12.72
CA LEU A 77 -8.73 -8.59 12.66
C LEU A 77 -8.79 -7.92 14.02
N ARG A 78 -9.37 -8.55 15.06
CA ARG A 78 -9.58 -7.95 16.39
C ARG A 78 -8.32 -7.30 17.00
N PRO A 79 -7.10 -7.88 16.90
CA PRO A 79 -5.89 -7.26 17.46
C PRO A 79 -5.55 -5.90 16.82
N TYR A 80 -6.02 -5.65 15.60
CA TYR A 80 -5.65 -4.49 14.79
C TYR A 80 -6.82 -3.53 14.52
N ALA A 81 -8.05 -4.02 14.65
CA ALA A 81 -9.28 -3.39 14.19
C ALA A 81 -9.38 -1.91 14.56
N LYS A 82 -9.19 -1.58 15.85
CA LYS A 82 -9.31 -0.22 16.37
C LYS A 82 -8.19 0.73 15.92
N ARG A 83 -6.99 0.21 15.64
CA ARG A 83 -5.80 1.03 15.36
C ARG A 83 -5.49 1.16 13.87
N ALA A 84 -5.74 0.11 13.10
CA ALA A 84 -5.30 0.02 11.71
C ALA A 84 -6.36 -0.58 10.77
N GLY A 85 -7.48 -1.12 11.28
CA GLY A 85 -8.48 -1.80 10.44
C GLY A 85 -9.35 -0.85 9.64
N HIS A 86 -9.30 -0.96 8.32
CA HIS A 86 -10.13 -0.22 7.37
C HIS A 86 -10.89 -1.22 6.48
N VAL A 87 -12.14 -1.48 6.84
CA VAL A 87 -12.93 -2.52 6.20
C VAL A 87 -13.93 -1.91 5.21
N TYR A 88 -13.91 -2.40 3.98
CA TYR A 88 -14.94 -2.14 2.99
C TYR A 88 -15.86 -3.37 2.89
N HIS A 89 -17.07 -3.23 3.43
CA HIS A 89 -18.05 -4.30 3.51
C HIS A 89 -19.01 -4.29 2.31
N LYS A 90 -19.02 -5.38 1.55
CA LYS A 90 -19.86 -5.63 0.37
C LYS A 90 -20.98 -6.65 0.61
N GLY A 91 -21.05 -7.20 1.82
CA GLY A 91 -21.99 -8.25 2.20
C GLY A 91 -23.38 -7.75 2.61
N SER A 92 -24.08 -8.61 3.36
CA SER A 92 -25.43 -8.35 3.87
C SER A 92 -25.47 -7.68 5.24
N ASN A 93 -24.34 -7.63 5.96
CA ASN A 93 -24.31 -7.06 7.31
C ASN A 93 -24.48 -5.54 7.24
N THR A 94 -25.28 -5.00 8.16
CA THR A 94 -25.58 -3.57 8.22
C THR A 94 -24.61 -2.80 9.11
N SER A 95 -23.90 -3.49 10.01
CA SER A 95 -22.95 -2.90 10.95
C SER A 95 -21.68 -3.74 11.09
N ALA A 96 -20.62 -3.10 11.59
CA ALA A 96 -19.38 -3.78 11.93
C ALA A 96 -19.61 -4.79 13.07
N PRO A 97 -19.00 -5.98 13.03
CA PRO A 97 -19.15 -7.01 14.06
C PRO A 97 -18.48 -6.65 15.41
N PHE A 98 -17.62 -5.64 15.43
CA PHE A 98 -16.95 -5.08 16.59
C PHE A 98 -16.38 -3.70 16.24
N ASP A 99 -15.88 -2.96 17.23
CA ASP A 99 -15.25 -1.65 17.00
C ASP A 99 -14.07 -1.73 16.01
N MET A 100 -14.13 -0.92 14.97
CA MET A 100 -13.06 -0.80 13.96
C MET A 100 -12.69 0.66 13.76
N LYS A 101 -11.47 0.93 13.30
CA LYS A 101 -11.03 2.28 12.92
C LYS A 101 -11.91 2.83 11.80
N LYS A 102 -12.19 2.02 10.76
CA LYS A 102 -13.12 2.35 9.68
C LYS A 102 -13.92 1.14 9.19
N TRP A 103 -15.20 1.37 8.94
CA TRP A 103 -16.14 0.42 8.33
C TRP A 103 -17.00 1.16 7.32
N GLU A 104 -16.82 0.86 6.04
CA GLU A 104 -17.46 1.56 4.92
C GLU A 104 -18.21 0.55 4.03
N ARG A 105 -19.35 0.96 3.46
CA ARG A 105 -20.12 0.11 2.54
C ARG A 105 -19.67 0.35 1.11
N LEU A 106 -19.50 -0.73 0.34
CA LEU A 106 -19.29 -0.68 -1.11
C LEU A 106 -20.29 -1.57 -1.84
N PRO A 107 -20.63 -1.27 -3.10
CA PRO A 107 -21.34 -2.20 -3.95
C PRO A 107 -20.52 -3.49 -4.10
N ASN A 108 -21.22 -4.63 -4.19
CA ASN A 108 -20.59 -5.94 -4.39
C ASN A 108 -20.16 -6.13 -5.84
N THR A 109 -19.15 -5.39 -6.28
CA THR A 109 -18.63 -5.40 -7.64
C THR A 109 -17.12 -5.56 -7.66
N GLY A 110 -16.59 -6.10 -8.75
CA GLY A 110 -15.15 -6.14 -9.07
C GLY A 110 -14.29 -6.83 -8.02
N ARG A 111 -14.87 -7.76 -7.25
CA ARG A 111 -14.23 -8.54 -6.18
C ARG A 111 -13.35 -7.67 -5.25
N GLU A 112 -12.20 -8.17 -4.82
CA GLU A 112 -11.23 -7.43 -4.01
C GLU A 112 -10.57 -6.27 -4.76
N ALA A 113 -10.35 -6.44 -6.07
CA ALA A 113 -9.67 -5.43 -6.88
C ALA A 113 -10.38 -4.08 -6.88
N HIS A 114 -11.70 -4.06 -7.00
CA HIS A 114 -12.48 -2.82 -6.89
C HIS A 114 -12.29 -2.14 -5.53
N THR A 115 -12.25 -2.91 -4.44
CA THR A 115 -12.02 -2.37 -3.10
C THR A 115 -10.65 -1.71 -2.99
N TYR A 116 -9.60 -2.40 -3.44
CA TYR A 116 -8.24 -1.89 -3.31
C TYR A 116 -8.00 -0.65 -4.15
N LEU A 117 -8.50 -0.64 -5.40
CA LEU A 117 -8.44 0.55 -6.25
C LEU A 117 -9.25 1.72 -5.67
N HIS A 118 -10.46 1.46 -5.17
CA HIS A 118 -11.30 2.47 -4.51
C HIS A 118 -10.57 3.12 -3.34
N HIS A 119 -9.93 2.29 -2.50
CA HIS A 119 -9.12 2.78 -1.39
C HIS A 119 -7.96 3.65 -1.87
N ILE A 120 -7.15 3.15 -2.80
CA ILE A 120 -5.99 3.88 -3.31
C ILE A 120 -6.40 5.22 -3.94
N VAL A 121 -7.49 5.26 -4.70
CA VAL A 121 -7.98 6.49 -5.34
C VAL A 121 -8.45 7.51 -4.32
N ASN A 122 -9.26 7.11 -3.35
CA ASN A 122 -9.85 8.05 -2.38
C ASN A 122 -8.87 8.53 -1.32
N TYR A 123 -7.82 7.76 -1.05
CA TYR A 123 -6.83 8.06 -0.03
C TYR A 123 -5.45 8.34 -0.61
N TYR A 124 -5.31 8.54 -1.92
CA TYR A 124 -4.02 8.65 -2.61
C TYR A 124 -3.02 9.60 -1.93
N ASP A 125 -3.48 10.81 -1.57
CA ASP A 125 -2.65 11.82 -0.90
C ASP A 125 -2.46 11.58 0.61
N ASN A 126 -3.18 10.62 1.18
CA ASN A 126 -3.25 10.31 2.60
C ASN A 126 -2.99 8.82 2.90
N LEU A 127 -2.35 8.08 1.99
CA LEU A 127 -2.01 6.67 2.20
C LEU A 127 -1.09 6.52 3.42
N ALA A 128 -1.32 5.47 4.21
CA ALA A 128 -0.41 5.09 5.30
C ALA A 128 0.98 4.74 4.76
N ASN A 129 2.03 4.84 5.58
CA ASN A 129 3.39 4.49 5.11
C ASN A 129 3.45 3.05 4.56
N VAL A 130 2.78 2.11 5.23
CA VAL A 130 2.55 0.74 4.75
C VAL A 130 1.06 0.42 4.74
N THR A 131 0.55 -0.07 3.62
CA THR A 131 -0.82 -0.56 3.52
C THR A 131 -0.80 -2.06 3.27
N VAL A 132 -1.52 -2.83 4.09
CA VAL A 132 -1.72 -4.28 3.93
C VAL A 132 -3.10 -4.51 3.32
N PHE A 133 -3.17 -5.15 2.17
CA PHE A 133 -4.40 -5.46 1.44
C PHE A 133 -4.75 -6.94 1.59
N LEU A 134 -5.92 -7.20 2.17
CA LEU A 134 -6.41 -8.56 2.45
C LEU A 134 -7.89 -8.71 2.08
N GLN A 135 -8.32 -9.94 1.84
CA GLN A 135 -9.74 -10.28 1.74
C GLN A 135 -10.31 -10.60 3.13
N GLY A 136 -11.64 -10.75 3.24
CA GLY A 136 -12.31 -10.98 4.52
C GLY A 136 -11.79 -12.19 5.33
N HIS A 137 -11.29 -13.23 4.67
CA HIS A 137 -10.72 -14.41 5.32
C HIS A 137 -9.33 -14.17 5.96
N GLY A 138 -8.73 -12.99 5.73
CA GLY A 138 -7.44 -12.61 6.33
C GLY A 138 -6.23 -13.32 5.71
N PRO A 139 -5.10 -13.38 6.44
CA PRO A 139 -3.85 -13.95 5.94
C PRO A 139 -3.82 -15.48 5.90
N GLN A 140 -4.89 -16.16 6.34
CA GLN A 140 -4.94 -17.60 6.56
C GLN A 140 -5.08 -18.43 5.26
N THR A 141 -4.34 -18.09 4.22
CA THR A 141 -4.21 -18.91 3.00
C THR A 141 -2.75 -19.14 2.67
N LYS A 142 -2.46 -20.27 2.03
CA LYS A 142 -1.10 -20.69 1.65
C LYS A 142 -0.35 -19.71 0.75
N ASP A 143 -1.07 -18.78 0.10
CA ASP A 143 -0.53 -17.84 -0.87
C ASP A 143 -0.41 -16.41 -0.28
N CYS A 144 -0.57 -16.27 1.04
CA CYS A 144 -0.39 -15.03 1.80
C CYS A 144 0.77 -15.19 2.81
N PHE A 145 1.34 -14.09 3.30
CA PHE A 145 2.20 -14.14 4.50
C PHE A 145 1.35 -14.57 5.71
N ALA A 146 2.00 -15.13 6.73
CA ALA A 146 1.33 -15.83 7.83
C ALA A 146 0.40 -14.91 8.65
N ASP A 147 0.83 -13.67 8.87
CA ASP A 147 0.13 -12.67 9.66
C ASP A 147 0.47 -11.24 9.22
N VAL A 148 -0.18 -10.27 9.86
CA VAL A 148 -0.02 -8.84 9.55
C VAL A 148 1.40 -8.37 9.85
N GLU A 149 2.02 -8.85 10.92
CA GLU A 149 3.39 -8.52 11.31
C GLU A 149 4.38 -8.94 10.22
N GLU A 150 4.23 -10.13 9.63
CA GLU A 150 5.06 -10.58 8.52
C GLU A 150 4.87 -9.67 7.29
N PHE A 151 3.64 -9.27 6.95
CA PHE A 151 3.40 -8.29 5.88
C PHE A 151 4.16 -6.97 6.10
N LEU A 152 4.19 -6.47 7.33
CA LEU A 152 4.87 -5.22 7.68
C LEU A 152 6.39 -5.39 7.63
N GLU A 153 6.92 -6.46 8.22
CA GLU A 153 8.36 -6.76 8.22
C GLU A 153 8.89 -6.92 6.79
N LYS A 154 8.17 -7.69 5.96
CA LYS A 154 8.53 -7.96 4.56
C LYS A 154 8.42 -6.70 3.70
N ALA A 155 7.39 -5.86 3.89
CA ALA A 155 7.26 -4.60 3.16
C ALA A 155 8.47 -3.70 3.34
N MET A 156 8.98 -3.59 4.58
CA MET A 156 10.19 -2.82 4.89
C MET A 156 11.45 -3.37 4.23
N ARG A 157 11.46 -4.65 3.82
CA ARG A 157 12.52 -5.29 3.06
C ARG A 157 12.25 -5.34 1.55
N ASN A 158 11.25 -4.60 1.06
CA ASN A 158 10.79 -4.60 -0.34
C ASN A 158 10.28 -5.98 -0.84
N ASP A 159 9.72 -6.78 0.07
CA ASP A 159 9.00 -8.01 -0.27
C ASP A 159 7.51 -7.84 0.08
N PHE A 160 6.64 -7.85 -0.92
CA PHE A 160 5.28 -7.33 -0.80
C PHE A 160 4.20 -8.41 -0.80
N CYS A 161 4.53 -9.65 -1.16
CA CYS A 161 3.59 -10.76 -1.16
C CYS A 161 4.34 -12.08 -1.33
N CYS A 162 3.68 -13.20 -1.03
CA CYS A 162 4.18 -14.54 -1.35
C CYS A 162 4.28 -14.71 -2.86
N GLN A 163 5.45 -14.40 -3.42
CA GLN A 163 5.66 -14.45 -4.87
C GLN A 163 5.72 -15.90 -5.34
N HIS A 164 4.94 -16.18 -6.38
CA HIS A 164 5.02 -17.42 -7.13
C HIS A 164 5.90 -17.23 -8.38
N LYS A 165 5.92 -18.24 -9.25
CA LYS A 165 6.56 -18.12 -10.57
C LYS A 165 5.94 -16.97 -11.37
N SER A 166 6.71 -16.41 -12.30
CA SER A 166 6.24 -15.36 -13.20
C SER A 166 5.05 -15.83 -14.05
N TYR A 167 4.11 -14.93 -14.35
CA TYR A 167 2.99 -15.16 -15.26
C TYR A 167 3.30 -14.61 -16.66
N ALA A 168 3.07 -15.40 -17.71
CA ALA A 168 3.41 -15.07 -19.10
C ALA A 168 2.29 -15.39 -20.11
N ASN A 169 1.10 -15.76 -19.65
CA ASN A 169 -0.04 -15.99 -20.54
C ASN A 169 -0.77 -14.67 -20.79
N TRP A 170 -0.44 -14.02 -21.89
CA TRP A 170 -1.00 -12.72 -22.29
C TRP A 170 -2.35 -12.83 -23.01
N GLY A 171 -2.82 -14.04 -23.31
CA GLY A 171 -4.18 -14.28 -23.77
C GLY A 171 -5.22 -14.19 -22.64
N ARG A 172 -6.40 -14.76 -22.89
CA ARG A 172 -7.43 -14.93 -21.84
C ARG A 172 -6.96 -15.90 -20.76
N ILE A 173 -7.44 -15.75 -19.52
CA ILE A 173 -7.08 -16.67 -18.45
C ILE A 173 -7.69 -18.04 -18.76
N LYS A 174 -6.85 -19.06 -18.75
CA LYS A 174 -7.28 -20.45 -18.76
C LYS A 174 -7.72 -20.84 -17.34
N HIS A 175 -8.96 -20.52 -16.98
CA HIS A 175 -9.52 -20.85 -15.67
C HIS A 175 -9.53 -22.37 -15.44
N ASN A 176 -9.34 -22.78 -14.19
CA ASN A 176 -9.36 -24.18 -13.76
C ASN A 176 -10.17 -24.33 -12.46
N GLY A 177 -10.40 -25.58 -12.04
CA GLY A 177 -11.07 -25.91 -10.78
C GLY A 177 -12.41 -25.18 -10.61
N LYS A 178 -12.57 -24.53 -9.45
CA LYS A 178 -13.75 -23.73 -9.09
C LYS A 178 -14.07 -22.67 -10.15
N TYR A 179 -13.07 -21.90 -10.60
CA TYR A 179 -13.31 -20.78 -11.51
C TYR A 179 -13.74 -21.26 -12.91
N LEU A 180 -13.26 -22.42 -13.37
CA LEU A 180 -13.75 -23.00 -14.62
C LEU A 180 -15.23 -23.41 -14.51
N GLN A 181 -15.65 -23.92 -13.36
CA GLN A 181 -17.05 -24.23 -13.10
C GLN A 181 -17.91 -22.95 -13.07
N GLU A 182 -17.40 -21.87 -12.48
CA GLU A 182 -18.10 -20.58 -12.46
C GLU A 182 -18.24 -19.97 -13.86
N VAL A 183 -17.21 -20.05 -14.71
CA VAL A 183 -17.30 -19.64 -16.11
C VAL A 183 -18.38 -20.45 -16.84
N ARG A 184 -18.36 -21.79 -16.71
CA ARG A 184 -19.36 -22.67 -17.33
C ARG A 184 -20.79 -22.41 -16.85
N ALA A 185 -20.94 -21.99 -15.59
CA ALA A 185 -22.22 -21.65 -14.99
C ALA A 185 -22.65 -20.20 -15.25
N GLY A 186 -21.88 -19.40 -15.98
CA GLY A 186 -22.16 -17.97 -16.20
C GLY A 186 -22.04 -17.10 -14.94
N LYS A 187 -21.41 -17.62 -13.87
CA LYS A 187 -21.19 -16.92 -12.60
C LYS A 187 -19.89 -16.12 -12.58
N LEU A 188 -18.94 -16.42 -13.48
CA LEU A 188 -17.76 -15.61 -13.73
C LEU A 188 -17.90 -15.02 -15.13
N ARG A 189 -17.87 -13.69 -15.22
CA ARG A 189 -17.98 -12.97 -16.48
C ARG A 189 -16.60 -12.86 -17.12
N LEU A 190 -16.44 -13.40 -18.33
CA LEU A 190 -15.21 -13.25 -19.10
C LEU A 190 -15.01 -11.79 -19.53
N ALA A 191 -13.77 -11.33 -19.53
CA ALA A 191 -13.40 -9.97 -19.89
C ALA A 191 -13.65 -9.73 -21.39
N ASN A 192 -13.85 -8.47 -21.80
CA ASN A 192 -13.88 -8.18 -23.24
C ASN A 192 -12.46 -8.18 -23.84
N LEU A 193 -11.51 -7.68 -23.05
CA LEU A 193 -10.09 -7.60 -23.41
C LEU A 193 -9.36 -8.91 -23.10
N THR A 194 -8.27 -9.18 -23.83
CA THR A 194 -7.29 -10.16 -23.39
C THR A 194 -6.46 -9.60 -22.22
N PHE A 195 -5.64 -10.42 -21.57
CA PHE A 195 -4.73 -9.92 -20.54
C PHE A 195 -3.70 -8.93 -21.11
N ALA A 196 -3.24 -9.13 -22.35
CA ALA A 196 -2.36 -8.21 -23.08
C ALA A 196 -3.00 -6.84 -23.30
N ASP A 197 -4.23 -6.83 -23.82
CA ASP A 197 -4.95 -5.59 -24.13
C ASP A 197 -5.32 -4.85 -22.84
N PHE A 198 -5.72 -5.59 -21.80
CA PHE A 198 -5.98 -5.03 -20.48
C PHE A 198 -4.72 -4.41 -19.87
N TYR A 199 -3.58 -5.09 -19.96
CA TYR A 199 -2.29 -4.54 -19.51
C TYR A 199 -1.97 -3.24 -20.24
N SER A 200 -2.06 -3.25 -21.57
CA SER A 200 -1.76 -2.09 -22.40
C SER A 200 -2.70 -0.93 -22.10
N ALA A 201 -3.99 -1.20 -21.90
CA ALA A 201 -4.97 -0.20 -21.50
C ALA A 201 -4.62 0.40 -20.13
N LEU A 202 -4.26 -0.42 -19.14
CA LEU A 202 -3.95 0.01 -17.78
C LEU A 202 -2.62 0.77 -17.67
N PHE A 203 -1.52 0.19 -18.17
CA PHE A 203 -0.16 0.72 -18.02
C PHE A 203 0.20 1.75 -19.11
N GLY A 204 -0.47 1.71 -20.27
CA GLY A 204 -0.14 2.57 -21.40
C GLY A 204 1.16 2.16 -22.13
N GLU A 205 1.62 0.94 -21.92
CA GLU A 205 2.83 0.37 -22.52
C GLU A 205 2.62 -1.10 -22.89
N GLU A 206 3.49 -1.64 -23.74
CA GLU A 206 3.46 -3.07 -24.07
C GLU A 206 3.83 -3.92 -22.87
N HIS A 207 3.20 -5.09 -22.76
CA HIS A 207 3.50 -6.00 -21.69
C HIS A 207 4.92 -6.59 -21.80
N PRO A 208 5.61 -6.85 -20.66
CA PRO A 208 6.89 -7.54 -20.69
C PRO A 208 6.73 -9.02 -21.10
N LYS A 209 7.84 -9.76 -21.19
CA LYS A 209 7.80 -11.22 -21.43
C LYS A 209 6.98 -11.95 -20.36
N SER A 210 7.12 -11.54 -19.11
CA SER A 210 6.37 -12.06 -17.98
C SER A 210 6.33 -11.04 -16.84
N VAL A 211 5.38 -11.23 -15.92
CA VAL A 211 5.25 -10.41 -14.70
C VAL A 211 5.40 -11.28 -13.45
N PRO A 212 5.93 -10.73 -12.33
CA PRO A 212 5.82 -11.40 -11.05
C PRO A 212 4.35 -11.53 -10.66
N MET A 213 3.98 -12.63 -10.00
CA MET A 213 2.60 -12.94 -9.67
C MET A 213 2.48 -13.35 -8.21
N CYS A 214 1.46 -12.82 -7.55
CA CYS A 214 1.01 -13.20 -6.23
C CYS A 214 -0.45 -13.62 -6.33
N TRP A 215 -0.82 -14.71 -5.67
CA TRP A 215 -2.20 -15.20 -5.71
C TRP A 215 -3.02 -14.61 -4.57
N SER A 216 -4.33 -14.85 -4.61
CA SER A 216 -5.27 -14.57 -3.51
C SER A 216 -5.47 -13.09 -3.17
N GLY A 217 -4.90 -12.16 -3.95
CA GLY A 217 -5.05 -10.72 -3.69
C GLY A 217 -4.46 -10.27 -2.34
N CYS A 218 -3.52 -11.03 -1.78
CA CYS A 218 -2.85 -10.75 -0.52
C CYS A 218 -1.50 -10.06 -0.76
N PHE A 219 -1.38 -8.80 -0.40
CA PHE A 219 -0.11 -8.06 -0.54
C PHE A 219 -0.03 -6.86 0.39
N SER A 220 1.18 -6.38 0.64
CA SER A 220 1.45 -5.08 1.24
C SER A 220 2.06 -4.12 0.22
N ALA A 221 2.00 -2.82 0.49
CA ALA A 221 2.63 -1.81 -0.34
C ALA A 221 3.16 -0.66 0.51
N LEU A 222 4.30 -0.09 0.11
CA LEU A 222 4.74 1.20 0.62
C LEU A 222 3.99 2.33 -0.09
N ARG A 223 3.62 3.39 0.63
CA ARG A 223 3.06 4.61 0.01
C ARG A 223 3.92 5.09 -1.15
N GLU A 224 5.24 5.17 -0.95
CA GLU A 224 6.16 5.65 -1.98
C GLU A 224 6.10 4.82 -3.27
N ASN A 225 5.84 3.51 -3.17
CA ASN A 225 5.73 2.64 -4.34
C ASN A 225 4.39 2.81 -5.05
N LEU A 226 3.29 2.96 -4.32
CA LEU A 226 1.98 3.28 -4.91
C LEU A 226 2.01 4.65 -5.60
N CYS A 227 2.65 5.65 -4.98
CA CYS A 227 2.77 7.00 -5.53
C CYS A 227 3.72 7.12 -6.72
N LYS A 228 4.48 6.08 -7.08
CA LYS A 228 5.23 6.06 -8.36
C LYS A 228 4.30 6.09 -9.58
N ARG A 229 3.06 5.62 -9.42
CA ARG A 229 2.03 5.70 -10.46
C ARG A 229 1.09 6.85 -10.14
N PRO A 230 0.77 7.74 -11.11
CA PRO A 230 -0.11 8.87 -10.85
C PRO A 230 -1.50 8.39 -10.46
N LEU A 231 -2.27 9.22 -9.74
CA LEU A 231 -3.67 8.94 -9.38
C LEU A 231 -4.51 8.47 -10.59
N SER A 232 -4.27 9.05 -11.77
CA SER A 232 -4.95 8.70 -13.02
C SER A 232 -4.75 7.24 -13.45
N PHE A 233 -3.65 6.58 -13.07
CA PHE A 233 -3.44 5.15 -13.28
C PHE A 233 -4.47 4.30 -12.53
N TYR A 234 -4.70 4.62 -11.25
CA TYR A 234 -5.66 3.90 -10.40
C TYR A 234 -7.11 4.22 -10.77
N GLN A 235 -7.39 5.47 -11.13
CA GLN A 235 -8.70 5.87 -11.67
C GLN A 235 -8.99 5.13 -12.98
N ARG A 236 -8.00 4.97 -13.86
CA ARG A 236 -8.13 4.14 -15.06
C ARG A 236 -8.42 2.68 -14.70
N GLY A 237 -7.73 2.13 -13.70
CA GLY A 237 -8.01 0.81 -13.18
C GLY A 237 -9.46 0.61 -12.75
N LEU A 238 -10.05 1.60 -12.05
CA LEU A 238 -11.48 1.60 -11.73
C LEU A 238 -12.36 1.66 -12.98
N SER A 239 -12.00 2.49 -13.97
CA SER A 239 -12.79 2.60 -15.21
C SER A 239 -12.80 1.33 -16.06
N LEU A 240 -11.78 0.48 -15.92
CA LEU A 240 -11.68 -0.83 -16.57
C LEU A 240 -12.46 -1.91 -15.81
N MET A 241 -12.92 -1.64 -14.58
CA MET A 241 -13.68 -2.59 -13.78
C MET A 241 -15.17 -2.50 -14.11
N PRO A 242 -15.80 -3.57 -14.60
CA PRO A 242 -17.23 -3.58 -14.88
C PRO A 242 -18.07 -3.56 -13.59
N ASN A 243 -19.33 -3.14 -13.73
CA ASN A 243 -20.35 -3.31 -12.69
C ASN A 243 -20.86 -4.78 -12.64
N ASP A 244 -19.97 -5.70 -12.30
CA ASP A 244 -20.24 -7.13 -12.17
C ASP A 244 -19.65 -7.66 -10.85
N THR A 245 -20.30 -8.62 -10.22
CA THR A 245 -19.86 -9.18 -8.92
C THR A 245 -18.59 -10.02 -9.05
N ASN A 246 -18.40 -10.70 -10.19
CA ASN A 246 -17.32 -11.66 -10.43
C ASN A 246 -16.71 -11.54 -11.85
N PRO A 247 -16.09 -10.41 -12.19
CA PRO A 247 -15.46 -10.20 -13.50
C PRO A 247 -14.05 -10.79 -13.61
N GLU A 248 -13.69 -11.28 -14.81
CA GLU A 248 -12.33 -11.76 -15.12
C GLU A 248 -11.27 -10.67 -14.95
N GLU A 249 -11.61 -9.38 -15.13
CA GLU A 249 -10.68 -8.26 -14.90
C GLU A 249 -10.15 -8.21 -13.46
N ALA A 250 -10.92 -8.66 -12.47
CA ALA A 250 -10.41 -8.78 -11.11
C ALA A 250 -9.30 -9.86 -11.01
N HIS A 251 -9.41 -10.95 -11.80
CA HIS A 251 -8.34 -11.95 -11.92
C HIS A 251 -7.12 -11.44 -12.72
N TYR A 252 -7.30 -10.47 -13.61
CA TYR A 252 -6.17 -9.75 -14.22
C TYR A 252 -5.44 -8.90 -13.18
N PHE A 253 -6.17 -8.17 -12.35
CA PHE A 253 -5.59 -7.40 -11.24
C PHE A 253 -4.83 -8.28 -10.24
N GLU A 254 -5.39 -9.43 -9.85
CA GLU A 254 -4.71 -10.41 -8.98
C GLU A 254 -3.29 -10.72 -9.48
N ARG A 255 -3.12 -10.92 -10.80
CA ARG A 255 -1.82 -11.19 -11.43
C ARG A 255 -0.90 -9.98 -11.51
N LEU A 256 -1.44 -8.78 -11.37
CA LEU A 256 -0.73 -7.52 -11.56
C LEU A 256 -0.37 -6.83 -10.25
N TRP A 257 -0.95 -7.20 -9.10
CA TRP A 257 -0.64 -6.52 -7.83
C TRP A 257 0.86 -6.45 -7.55
N ALA A 258 1.57 -7.57 -7.69
CA ALA A 258 3.02 -7.61 -7.52
C ALA A 258 3.76 -6.65 -8.48
N THR A 259 3.25 -6.44 -9.69
CA THR A 259 3.82 -5.49 -10.67
C THR A 259 3.48 -4.04 -10.32
N ILE A 260 2.31 -3.81 -9.73
CA ILE A 260 1.82 -2.48 -9.34
C ILE A 260 2.58 -1.96 -8.11
N VAL A 261 2.86 -2.82 -7.12
CA VAL A 261 3.41 -2.41 -5.81
C VAL A 261 4.93 -2.53 -5.70
N LYS A 262 5.59 -3.15 -6.69
CA LYS A 262 7.05 -3.30 -6.69
C LYS A 262 7.76 -1.98 -7.00
N LYS A 263 8.95 -1.86 -6.40
CA LYS A 263 9.91 -0.81 -6.67
C LYS A 263 10.56 -1.08 -8.04
N HIS A 264 10.14 -0.33 -9.08
CA HIS A 264 10.95 -0.15 -10.29
C HIS A 264 12.20 0.66 -9.97
#